data_AF-A0A973IZ64-F1
#
_entry.id   AF-A0A973IZ64-F1
#
_cell.length_a   1.000
_cell.length_b   1.000
_cell.length_c   1.000
_cell.angle_alpha   90.00
_cell.angle_beta   90.00
_cell.angle_gamma   90.00
#
_symmetry.space_group_name_H-M   'P 1'
#
loop_
_entity.id
_entity.type
_entity.pdbx_description
1 polymer ?
#
loop_
_entity_poly.entity_id
_entity_poly.type
_entity_poly.pdbx_seq_one_letter_code
_entity_poly.pdbx_strand_id
1 'polypeptide(L)' 'GFIHHEPNGVKAIDQKGAIKKGMGKPKEARLYTFPDTDAYILYLITVGDKNSQTTDIRDCTQFVKDLKKNKGG' A
#
# COMPACT_ATOMS: atom_id res chain seq x y z
N GLY A 1 8.75 -4.86 6.06
CA GLY A 1 9.94 -3.99 6.08
C GLY A 1 9.49 -2.63 5.62
N PHE A 2 10.05 -1.54 6.17
CA PHE A 2 9.32 -0.27 6.24
C PHE A 2 8.71 0.24 4.92
N ILE A 3 9.37 0.04 3.77
CA ILE A 3 8.79 0.26 2.45
C ILE A 3 9.07 -0.96 1.56
N HIS A 4 8.06 -1.43 0.83
CA HIS A 4 8.19 -2.41 -0.27
C HIS A 4 7.80 -1.76 -1.60
N HIS A 5 8.35 -2.31 -2.68
CA HIS A 5 8.03 -1.91 -4.05
C HIS A 5 6.99 -2.88 -4.62
N GLU A 6 5.80 -2.39 -4.87
CA GLU A 6 4.69 -3.15 -5.45
C GLU A 6 4.52 -2.77 -6.93
N PRO A 7 3.77 -3.55 -7.73
CA PRO A 7 3.60 -3.30 -9.17
C PRO A 7 3.08 -1.89 -9.53
N ASN A 8 3.38 -1.46 -10.76
CA ASN A 8 2.90 -0.20 -11.38
C ASN A 8 3.37 1.11 -10.69
N GLY A 9 4.24 1.02 -9.68
CA GLY A 9 4.79 2.15 -8.92
C GLY A 9 4.23 2.29 -7.49
N VAL A 10 3.30 1.40 -7.09
CA VAL A 10 2.72 1.38 -5.74
C VAL A 10 3.81 1.12 -4.68
N LYS A 11 3.68 1.79 -3.53
CA LYS A 11 4.54 1.61 -2.36
C LYS A 11 3.71 1.11 -1.19
N ALA A 12 4.04 -0.07 -0.69
CA ALA A 12 3.47 -0.61 0.54
C ALA A 12 4.37 -0.23 1.72
N ILE A 13 3.83 0.52 2.68
CA ILE A 13 4.50 0.91 3.93
C ILE A 13 3.98 -0.02 5.03
N ASP A 14 4.84 -0.80 5.68
CA ASP A 14 4.41 -1.64 6.81
C ASP A 14 5.30 -1.53 8.05
N GLN A 15 4.67 -1.71 9.21
CA GLN A 15 5.33 -1.71 10.51
C GLN A 15 4.72 -2.77 11.43
N LYS A 16 5.60 -3.50 12.11
CA LYS A 16 5.21 -4.44 13.17
C LYS A 16 4.79 -3.66 14.40
N GLY A 17 3.61 -3.96 14.94
CA GLY A 17 3.18 -3.42 16.23
C GLY A 17 4.16 -3.79 17.36
N ALA A 18 4.27 -2.91 18.35
CA ALA A 18 5.14 -3.14 19.51
C ALA A 18 4.65 -4.35 20.33
N ILE A 19 5.55 -5.30 20.60
CA ILE A 19 5.27 -6.47 21.44
C ILE A 19 5.48 -6.09 22.91
N LYS A 20 4.48 -6.34 23.76
CA LYS A 20 4.56 -6.16 25.22
C LYS A 20 4.33 -7.51 25.93
N LYS A 21 4.94 -7.69 27.09
CA LYS A 21 4.75 -8.90 27.93
C LYS A 21 3.25 -9.07 28.25
N GLY A 22 2.68 -10.22 27.93
CA GLY A 22 1.26 -10.52 28.11
C GLY A 22 0.36 -10.18 26.92
N MET A 23 0.86 -9.54 25.86
CA MET A 23 0.11 -9.36 24.61
C MET A 23 0.38 -10.50 23.62
N GLY A 24 -0.64 -10.88 22.85
CA GLY A 24 -0.47 -11.69 21.64
C GLY A 24 0.31 -10.95 20.56
N LYS A 25 0.79 -11.69 19.54
CA LYS A 25 1.53 -11.11 18.41
C LYS A 25 0.64 -10.13 17.62
N PRO A 26 0.95 -8.82 17.56
CA PRO A 26 0.15 -7.87 16.82
C PRO A 26 0.21 -8.16 15.32
N LYS A 27 -0.89 -7.87 14.60
CA LYS A 27 -0.91 -7.88 13.13
C LYS A 27 0.05 -6.80 12.59
N GLU A 28 0.68 -7.12 11.47
CA GLU A 28 1.53 -6.19 10.70
C GLU A 28 0.60 -5.42 9.76
N ALA A 29 0.35 -4.14 10.09
CA ALA A 29 -0.51 -3.27 9.30
C ALA A 29 0.27 -2.68 8.13
N ARG A 30 -0.38 -2.56 6.97
CA ARG A 30 0.24 -2.12 5.72
C ARG A 30 -0.60 -1.06 5.02
N LEU A 31 -0.04 0.13 4.84
CA LEU A 31 -0.61 1.23 4.08
C LEU A 31 -0.11 1.17 2.64
N TYR A 32 -1.00 1.14 1.67
CA TYR A 32 -0.68 1.19 0.25
C TYR A 32 -0.81 2.61 -0.29
N THR A 33 0.23 3.08 -0.98
CA THR A 33 0.30 4.44 -1.53
C THR A 33 0.78 4.45 -2.99
N PHE A 34 0.45 5.50 -3.73
CA PHE A 34 1.04 5.79 -5.03
C PHE A 34 1.48 7.26 -5.11
N PRO A 35 2.78 7.54 -5.23
CA PRO A 35 3.28 8.90 -5.47
C PRO A 35 3.15 9.24 -6.96
N ASP A 36 2.20 10.11 -7.28
CA ASP A 36 2.08 10.72 -8.60
C ASP A 36 2.92 12.00 -8.65
N THR A 37 4.13 11.89 -9.22
CA THR A 37 5.09 12.99 -9.33
C THR A 37 4.58 14.15 -10.16
N ASP A 38 3.82 13.87 -11.20
CA ASP A 38 3.53 14.83 -12.27
C ASP A 38 2.42 15.81 -11.85
N ALA A 39 1.44 15.32 -11.08
CA ALA A 39 0.45 16.14 -10.38
C ALA A 39 0.88 16.56 -8.95
N TYR A 40 2.05 16.10 -8.46
CA TYR A 40 2.52 16.28 -7.08
C TYR A 40 1.55 15.75 -5.99
N ILE A 41 0.87 14.63 -6.25
CA ILE A 41 -0.12 14.03 -5.34
C ILE A 41 0.40 12.71 -4.76
N LEU A 42 0.33 12.54 -3.44
CA LEU A 42 0.49 11.23 -2.80
C LEU A 42 -0.89 10.61 -2.53
N TYR A 43 -1.27 9.62 -3.34
CA TYR A 43 -2.50 8.86 -3.12
C TYR A 43 -2.30 7.84 -2.00
N LEU A 44 -3.16 7.86 -0.98
CA LEU A 44 -3.34 6.76 -0.03
C LEU A 44 -4.50 5.90 -0.55
N ILE A 45 -4.25 4.64 -0.88
CA ILE A 45 -5.21 3.80 -1.63
C ILE A 45 -6.00 2.89 -0.69
N THR A 46 -5.33 2.12 0.16
CA THR A 46 -5.96 1.22 1.14
C THR A 46 -5.05 0.92 2.32
N VAL A 47 -5.62 0.42 3.41
CA VAL A 47 -4.91 -0.12 4.58
C VAL A 47 -5.34 -1.57 4.78
N GLY A 48 -4.37 -2.48 4.77
CA GLY A 48 -4.59 -3.92 4.93
C GLY A 48 -3.62 -4.56 5.92
N ASP A 49 -3.57 -5.89 5.90
CA ASP A 49 -2.57 -6.68 6.61
C ASP A 49 -2.00 -7.81 5.71
N LYS A 50 -1.08 -8.62 6.24
CA LYS A 50 -0.43 -9.69 5.46
C LYS A 50 -1.41 -10.69 4.81
N ASN A 51 -2.63 -10.86 5.34
CA ASN A 51 -3.63 -11.78 4.80
C ASN A 51 -4.38 -11.17 3.61
N SER A 52 -4.57 -9.84 3.57
CA SER A 52 -5.20 -9.13 2.46
C SER A 52 -4.21 -8.71 1.36
N GLN A 53 -2.91 -8.81 1.61
CA GLN A 53 -1.83 -8.38 0.68
C GLN A 53 -2.11 -8.67 -0.81
N THR A 54 -2.58 -9.88 -1.16
CA THR A 54 -2.82 -10.27 -2.56
C THR A 54 -4.00 -9.53 -3.21
N THR A 55 -5.07 -9.26 -2.46
CA THR A 55 -6.19 -8.43 -2.96
C THR A 55 -5.79 -6.96 -2.99
N ASP A 56 -5.13 -6.47 -1.94
CA ASP A 56 -4.71 -5.08 -1.83
C ASP A 56 -3.79 -4.67 -2.99
N ILE A 57 -2.81 -5.52 -3.35
CA ILE A 57 -1.91 -5.29 -4.50
C ILE A 57 -2.68 -5.26 -5.83
N ARG A 58 -3.68 -6.14 -6.01
CA ARG A 58 -4.52 -6.20 -7.20
C ARG A 58 -5.33 -4.92 -7.35
N ASP A 59 -5.97 -4.48 -6.27
CA ASP A 59 -6.89 -3.35 -6.30
C ASP A 59 -6.12 -2.02 -6.40
N CYS A 60 -4.97 -1.89 -5.73
CA CYS A 60 -4.04 -0.78 -5.95
C CYS A 60 -3.46 -0.76 -7.38
N THR A 61 -3.16 -1.92 -7.95
CA THR A 61 -2.74 -2.05 -9.36
C THR A 61 -3.82 -1.56 -10.31
N GLN A 62 -5.08 -1.90 -10.06
CA GLN A 62 -6.19 -1.46 -10.90
C GLN A 62 -6.43 0.04 -10.76
N PHE A 63 -6.48 0.57 -9.52
CA PHE A 63 -6.58 2.00 -9.25
C PHE A 63 -5.50 2.82 -9.99
N VAL A 64 -4.23 2.42 -9.92
CA VAL A 64 -3.13 3.13 -10.59
C VAL A 64 -3.20 3.04 -12.12
N LYS A 65 -3.73 1.94 -12.68
CA LYS A 65 -3.97 1.83 -14.13
C LYS A 65 -5.08 2.77 -14.59
N ASP A 66 -6.20 2.81 -13.89
CA ASP A 66 -7.34 3.66 -14.25
C ASP A 66 -7.01 5.14 -14.03
N LEU A 67 -6.27 5.46 -12.95
CA LEU A 67 -5.72 6.81 -12.71
C LEU A 67 -4.85 7.28 -13.88
N LYS A 68 -3.89 6.45 -14.34
CA LYS A 68 -3.01 6.79 -15.47
C LYS A 68 -3.79 6.92 -16.77
N LYS A 69 -4.72 6.00 -17.07
CA LYS A 69 -5.60 6.06 -18.24
C LYS A 69 -6.42 7.36 -18.28
N ASN A 70 -6.93 7.81 -17.14
CA ASN A 70 -7.76 9.01 -17.05
C ASN A 70 -6.97 10.33 -17.15
N LYS A 71 -5.64 10.31 -17.08
CA LYS A 71 -4.77 11.49 -17.27
C LYS A 71 -4.36 11.72 -18.74
N GLY A 72 -4.71 10.80 -19.64
CA GLY A 72 -4.11 10.69 -20.96
C GLY A 72 -2.84 9.84 -20.90
N GLY A 73 -2.65 9.00 -21.92
CA GLY A 73 -1.46 8.17 -22.12
C GLY A 73 -0.65 8.63 -23.31
#